data_AF-A0A8H7RLU9-F1
#
_entry.id   AF-A0A8H7RLU9-F1
#
_cell.length_a   1.000
_cell.length_b   1.000
_cell.length_c   1.000
_cell.angle_alpha   90.00
_cell.angle_beta   90.00
_cell.angle_gamma   90.00
#
_symmetry.space_group_name_H-M   'P 1'
#
loop_
_entity.id
_entity.type
_entity.pdbx_description
1 polymer ?
#
loop_
_entity_poly.entity_id
_entity_poly.type
_entity_poly.pdbx_seq_one_letter_code
_entity_poly.pdbx_strand_id
1 'polypeptide(L)'
;MERFSLRLLLHNVPGAQSFDDLLRYNGREYELFQEAAAARLLLDSDKEYDLCLAEAISVVTSIPQLRRLFVTLLLFANPSNPGALWQKYSDYLSEDYQHRYRVNDLEPDVARCNAQAITDINNLLLDQNSSLSQFPTLPPLPDLSSFESEIPEHPQQV
;
A
#
# COMPACT_ATOMS: atom_id res chain seq x y z
N MET A 1 6.09 -4.83 16.54
CA MET A 1 7.23 -3.97 16.15
C MET A 1 8.54 -4.45 16.77
N GLU A 2 8.72 -4.47 18.09
CA GLU A 2 10.00 -4.86 18.74
C GLU A 2 10.63 -6.18 18.25
N ARG A 3 9.85 -7.26 18.12
CA ARG A 3 10.37 -8.56 17.67
C ARG A 3 10.84 -8.56 16.21
N PHE A 4 10.21 -7.73 15.37
CA PHE A 4 10.58 -7.53 13.98
C PHE A 4 11.87 -6.69 13.90
N SER A 5 11.92 -5.57 14.61
CA SER A 5 13.10 -4.71 14.73
C SER A 5 14.31 -5.48 15.25
N LEU A 6 14.12 -6.39 16.23
CA LEU A 6 15.18 -7.24 16.73
C LEU A 6 15.74 -8.18 15.66
N ARG A 7 14.90 -8.85 14.88
CA ARG A 7 15.36 -9.71 13.76
C ARG A 7 16.11 -8.89 12.72
N LEU A 8 15.63 -7.69 12.42
CA LEU A 8 16.23 -6.79 11.47
C LEU A 8 17.61 -6.31 11.93
N LEU A 9 17.74 -5.95 13.22
CA LEU A 9 19.03 -5.60 13.84
C LEU A 9 20.00 -6.78 13.83
N LEU A 10 19.56 -7.98 14.20
CA LEU A 10 20.40 -9.19 14.17
C LEU A 10 20.91 -9.52 12.77
N HIS A 11 20.13 -9.24 11.74
CA HIS A 11 20.53 -9.46 10.35
C HIS A 11 21.52 -8.40 9.83
N ASN A 12 21.38 -7.15 10.29
CA ASN A 12 22.10 -6.01 9.71
C ASN A 12 23.23 -5.45 10.59
N VAL A 13 23.35 -5.84 11.86
CA VAL A 13 24.41 -5.39 12.78
C VAL A 13 25.43 -6.52 12.95
N PRO A 14 26.49 -6.57 12.10
CA PRO A 14 27.51 -7.61 12.21
C PRO A 14 28.32 -7.45 13.49
N GLY A 15 28.60 -8.56 14.17
CA GLY A 15 29.51 -8.59 15.32
C GLY A 15 28.91 -8.11 16.65
N ALA A 16 27.60 -7.88 16.74
CA ALA A 16 26.94 -7.66 18.03
C ALA A 16 27.14 -8.88 18.94
N GLN A 17 27.60 -8.66 20.17
CA GLN A 17 27.85 -9.73 21.15
C GLN A 17 26.78 -9.79 22.24
N SER A 18 25.93 -8.77 22.30
CA SER A 18 24.84 -8.63 23.26
C SER A 18 23.63 -7.90 22.67
N PHE A 19 22.49 -7.94 23.36
CA PHE A 19 21.33 -7.14 22.99
C PHE A 19 21.59 -5.63 23.16
N ASP A 20 22.39 -5.23 24.15
CA ASP A 20 22.78 -3.83 24.36
C ASP A 20 23.59 -3.29 23.17
N ASP A 21 24.41 -4.12 22.53
CA ASP A 21 25.13 -3.73 21.30
C ASP A 21 24.17 -3.43 20.15
N LEU A 22 23.06 -4.17 20.06
CA LEU A 22 22.00 -3.90 19.07
C LEU A 22 21.29 -2.57 19.36
N LEU A 23 21.22 -2.17 20.64
CA LEU A 23 20.63 -0.91 21.08
C LEU A 23 21.58 0.30 20.97
N ARG A 24 22.85 0.11 20.57
CA ARG A 24 23.83 1.21 20.48
C ARG A 24 24.18 1.60 19.05
N TYR A 25 23.89 2.83 18.65
CA TYR A 25 24.23 3.36 17.32
C TYR A 25 24.73 4.79 17.40
N ASN A 26 25.80 5.11 16.65
CA ASN A 26 26.43 6.44 16.62
C ASN A 26 26.72 7.04 18.00
N GLY A 27 27.17 6.23 18.95
CA GLY A 27 27.49 6.67 20.32
C GLY A 27 26.28 6.96 21.20
N ARG A 28 25.06 6.65 20.75
CA ARG A 28 23.82 6.75 21.52
C ARG A 28 23.26 5.36 21.83
N GLU A 29 22.76 5.21 23.04
CA GLU A 29 22.00 4.04 23.48
C GLU A 29 20.50 4.34 23.37
N TYR A 30 19.74 3.38 22.86
CA TYR A 30 18.30 3.46 22.65
C TYR A 30 17.59 2.48 23.59
N GLU A 31 16.37 2.77 24.01
CA GLU A 31 15.64 1.92 24.97
C GLU A 31 14.92 0.76 24.29
N LEU A 32 14.53 0.96 23.02
CA LEU A 32 13.77 0.00 22.23
C LEU A 32 14.52 -0.42 20.97
N PHE A 33 14.38 -1.69 20.57
CA PHE A 33 14.99 -2.20 19.34
C PHE A 33 14.45 -1.47 18.11
N GLN A 34 13.19 -1.05 18.13
CA GLN A 34 12.60 -0.23 17.08
C GLN A 34 13.30 1.12 16.95
N GLU A 35 13.61 1.81 18.04
CA GLU A 35 14.31 3.10 17.98
C GLU A 35 15.74 2.94 17.44
N ALA A 36 16.43 1.91 17.92
CA ALA A 36 17.74 1.52 17.44
C ALA A 36 17.75 1.15 15.95
N ALA A 37 16.73 0.44 15.46
CA ALA A 37 16.58 0.07 14.06
C ALA A 37 16.17 1.27 13.19
N ALA A 38 15.31 2.17 13.69
CA ALA A 38 14.94 3.42 13.02
C ALA A 38 16.14 4.35 12.88
N ALA A 39 16.93 4.51 13.94
CA ALA A 39 18.12 5.36 13.93
C ALA A 39 19.17 4.89 12.90
N ARG A 40 19.24 3.57 12.67
CA ARG A 40 20.08 2.95 11.64
C ARG A 40 19.46 2.98 10.24
N LEU A 41 18.29 3.60 10.08
CA LEU A 41 17.51 3.60 8.83
C LEU A 41 17.21 2.18 8.31
N LEU A 42 17.20 1.19 9.22
CA LEU A 42 16.87 -0.19 8.87
C LEU A 42 15.36 -0.36 8.77
N LEU A 43 14.61 0.38 9.61
CA LEU A 43 13.17 0.51 9.47
C LEU A 43 12.86 1.45 8.31
N ASP A 44 13.02 0.94 7.11
CA ASP A 44 12.47 1.57 5.93
C ASP A 44 11.01 1.11 5.84
N SER A 45 10.15 1.76 6.66
CA SER A 45 8.82 1.24 6.99
C SER A 45 7.98 0.94 5.76
N ASP A 46 8.25 1.60 4.64
CA ASP A 46 7.41 1.54 3.45
C ASP A 46 8.07 0.76 2.28
N LYS A 47 9.39 0.44 2.36
CA LYS A 47 10.07 -0.33 1.30
C LYS A 47 9.56 -1.77 1.18
N GLU A 48 9.20 -2.39 2.29
CA GLU A 48 8.69 -3.76 2.26
C GLU A 48 7.33 -3.84 1.57
N TYR A 49 6.48 -2.82 1.76
CA TYR A 49 5.19 -2.73 1.07
C TYR A 49 5.36 -2.39 -0.40
N ASP A 50 6.33 -1.54 -0.71
CA ASP A 50 6.73 -1.26 -2.08
C ASP A 50 7.18 -2.52 -2.83
N LEU A 51 8.10 -3.28 -2.25
CA LEU A 51 8.56 -4.54 -2.84
C LEU A 51 7.41 -5.54 -2.97
N CYS A 52 6.57 -5.68 -1.93
CA CYS A 52 5.43 -6.58 -1.95
C CYS A 52 4.42 -6.24 -3.06
N LEU A 53 4.06 -4.96 -3.22
CA LEU A 53 3.15 -4.52 -4.27
C LEU A 53 3.79 -4.63 -5.65
N ALA A 54 5.07 -4.28 -5.80
CA ALA A 54 5.78 -4.43 -7.07
C ALA A 54 5.88 -5.90 -7.51
N GLU A 55 6.20 -6.81 -6.58
CA GLU A 55 6.19 -8.25 -6.83
C GLU A 55 4.79 -8.74 -7.20
N ALA A 56 3.78 -8.33 -6.43
CA ALA A 56 2.40 -8.68 -6.72
C ALA A 56 1.99 -8.20 -8.12
N ILE A 57 2.32 -6.97 -8.53
CA ILE A 57 2.04 -6.47 -9.88
C ILE A 57 2.71 -7.33 -10.96
N SER A 58 3.91 -7.85 -10.69
CA SER A 58 4.63 -8.70 -11.66
C SER A 58 4.05 -10.13 -11.79
N VAL A 59 3.28 -10.60 -10.80
CA VAL A 59 2.80 -12.00 -10.73
C VAL A 59 1.26 -12.09 -10.79
N VAL A 60 0.54 -11.10 -10.31
CA VAL A 60 -0.92 -11.09 -10.17
C VAL A 60 -1.57 -10.69 -11.48
N THR A 61 -2.40 -11.58 -12.04
CA THR A 61 -3.23 -11.32 -13.23
C THR A 61 -4.56 -10.62 -12.91
N SER A 62 -4.92 -10.49 -11.63
CA SER A 62 -6.24 -9.97 -11.19
C SER A 62 -6.13 -8.68 -10.35
N ILE A 63 -6.48 -7.54 -10.94
CA ILE A 63 -6.46 -6.23 -10.26
C ILE A 63 -7.35 -6.17 -9.01
N PRO A 64 -8.55 -6.79 -8.96
CA PRO A 64 -9.32 -6.88 -7.71
C PRO A 64 -8.57 -7.59 -6.57
N GLN A 65 -7.73 -8.59 -6.88
CA GLN A 65 -6.88 -9.23 -5.87
C GLN A 65 -5.75 -8.30 -5.41
N LEU A 66 -5.20 -7.50 -6.32
CA LEU A 66 -4.21 -6.46 -5.97
C LEU A 66 -4.82 -5.40 -5.03
N ARG A 67 -6.06 -4.95 -5.28
CA ARG A 67 -6.80 -4.06 -4.35
C ARG A 67 -6.99 -4.70 -2.97
N ARG A 68 -7.29 -6.00 -2.89
CA ARG A 68 -7.39 -6.74 -1.61
C ARG A 68 -6.06 -6.85 -0.88
N LEU A 69 -4.95 -7.06 -1.60
CA LEU A 69 -3.61 -7.03 -1.02
C LEU A 69 -3.32 -5.65 -0.43
N PHE A 70 -3.60 -4.58 -1.19
CA PHE A 70 -3.44 -3.21 -0.70
C PHE A 70 -4.20 -2.98 0.61
N VAL A 71 -5.48 -3.37 0.69
CA VAL A 71 -6.29 -3.30 1.92
C VAL A 71 -5.70 -4.12 3.07
N THR A 72 -5.16 -5.31 2.77
CA THR A 72 -4.50 -6.16 3.77
C THR A 72 -3.27 -5.45 4.34
N LEU A 73 -2.47 -4.79 3.51
CA LEU A 73 -1.33 -4.00 3.96
C LEU A 73 -1.77 -2.83 4.84
N LEU A 74 -2.82 -2.10 4.45
CA LEU A 74 -3.38 -1.00 5.26
C LEU A 74 -3.77 -1.46 6.66
N LEU A 75 -4.51 -2.57 6.76
CA LEU A 75 -5.09 -3.03 8.03
C LEU A 75 -4.07 -3.70 8.97
N PHE A 76 -3.16 -4.49 8.41
CA PHE A 76 -2.32 -5.38 9.23
C PHE A 76 -0.85 -4.98 9.28
N ALA A 77 -0.38 -4.19 8.31
CA ALA A 77 1.01 -3.76 8.27
C ALA A 77 1.21 -2.34 8.80
N ASN A 78 0.15 -1.53 8.86
CA ASN A 78 0.15 -0.15 9.37
C ASN A 78 1.22 0.73 8.69
N PRO A 79 1.13 0.95 7.37
CA PRO A 79 2.08 1.78 6.64
C PRO A 79 2.18 3.18 7.20
N SER A 80 3.38 3.77 7.19
CA SER A 80 3.60 5.11 7.75
C SER A 80 2.92 6.20 6.91
N ASN A 81 2.86 6.00 5.59
CA ASN A 81 2.12 6.88 4.68
C ASN A 81 1.31 6.10 3.62
N PRO A 82 0.08 5.66 3.97
CA PRO A 82 -0.86 5.04 3.03
C PRO A 82 -1.08 5.84 1.74
N GLY A 83 -1.14 7.18 1.86
CA GLY A 83 -1.34 8.11 0.74
C GLY A 83 -0.22 8.08 -0.29
N ALA A 84 1.03 8.07 0.16
CA ALA A 84 2.18 7.96 -0.73
C ALA A 84 2.19 6.60 -1.46
N LEU A 85 1.85 5.53 -0.76
CA LEU A 85 1.73 4.20 -1.34
C LEU A 85 0.61 4.16 -2.40
N TRP A 86 -0.55 4.75 -2.10
CA TRP A 86 -1.64 4.91 -3.06
C TRP A 86 -1.20 5.68 -4.30
N GLN A 87 -0.59 6.86 -4.14
CA GLN A 87 -0.15 7.69 -5.28
C GLN A 87 0.80 6.96 -6.22
N LYS A 88 1.65 6.08 -5.67
CA LYS A 88 2.60 5.30 -6.46
C LYS A 88 1.96 4.16 -7.23
N TYR A 89 0.91 3.53 -6.68
CA TYR A 89 0.31 2.33 -7.26
C TYR A 89 -1.11 2.53 -7.81
N SER A 90 -1.69 3.73 -7.74
CA SER A 90 -3.07 3.99 -8.16
C SER A 90 -3.36 3.55 -9.58
N ASP A 91 -2.43 3.78 -10.50
CA ASP A 91 -2.59 3.42 -11.92
C ASP A 91 -2.67 1.90 -12.11
N TYR A 92 -1.93 1.12 -11.31
CA TYR A 92 -2.01 -0.34 -11.32
C TYR A 92 -3.27 -0.83 -10.61
N LEU A 93 -3.66 -0.18 -9.52
CA LEU A 93 -4.86 -0.51 -8.74
C LEU A 93 -6.17 -0.18 -9.45
N SER A 94 -6.13 0.66 -10.50
CA SER A 94 -7.27 1.04 -11.34
C SER A 94 -7.16 0.54 -12.78
N GLU A 95 -6.16 -0.30 -13.08
CA GLU A 95 -5.82 -0.72 -14.44
C GLU A 95 -6.96 -1.49 -15.13
N ASP A 96 -7.74 -2.26 -14.38
CA ASP A 96 -8.92 -2.97 -14.87
C ASP A 96 -10.01 -2.03 -15.39
N TYR A 97 -10.15 -0.84 -14.80
CA TYR A 97 -11.08 0.17 -15.28
C TYR A 97 -10.53 0.90 -16.51
N GLN A 98 -9.25 1.27 -16.50
CA GLN A 98 -8.62 1.90 -17.66
C GLN A 98 -8.65 0.97 -18.87
N HIS A 99 -8.46 -0.33 -18.65
CA HIS A 99 -8.57 -1.35 -19.68
C HIS A 99 -9.96 -1.36 -20.33
N ARG A 100 -11.05 -1.15 -19.57
CA ARG A 100 -12.42 -1.06 -20.13
C ARG A 100 -12.60 0.12 -21.09
N TYR A 101 -11.97 1.26 -20.84
CA TYR A 101 -11.96 2.35 -21.81
C TYR A 101 -11.22 1.94 -23.09
N ARG A 102 -10.02 1.37 -22.94
CA ARG A 102 -9.16 0.98 -24.08
C ARG A 102 -9.82 -0.06 -25.00
N VAL A 103 -10.48 -1.09 -24.44
CA VAL A 103 -11.18 -2.11 -25.25
C VAL A 103 -12.44 -1.59 -25.93
N ASN A 104 -12.94 -0.42 -25.52
CA ASN A 104 -14.05 0.28 -26.17
C ASN A 104 -13.55 1.44 -27.06
N ASP A 105 -12.25 1.49 -27.38
CA ASP A 105 -11.61 2.56 -28.17
C ASP A 105 -11.80 3.97 -27.60
N LEU A 106 -11.88 4.09 -26.27
CA LEU A 106 -12.02 5.35 -25.55
C LEU A 106 -10.73 5.71 -24.81
N GLU A 107 -10.48 7.02 -24.68
CA GLU A 107 -9.42 7.52 -23.80
C GLU A 107 -9.82 7.32 -22.33
N PRO A 108 -8.97 6.69 -21.49
CA PRO A 108 -9.30 6.48 -20.09
C PRO A 108 -9.41 7.78 -19.30
N ASP A 109 -10.55 8.00 -18.64
CA ASP A 109 -10.65 8.98 -17.56
C ASP A 109 -9.97 8.41 -16.30
N VAL A 110 -8.68 8.74 -16.14
CA VAL A 110 -7.85 8.24 -15.04
C VAL A 110 -8.40 8.69 -13.68
N ALA A 111 -8.98 9.89 -13.59
CA ALA A 111 -9.56 10.40 -12.36
C ALA A 111 -10.79 9.56 -11.96
N ARG A 112 -11.66 9.23 -12.92
CA ARG A 112 -12.79 8.33 -12.72
C ARG A 112 -12.35 6.91 -12.33
N CYS A 113 -11.35 6.37 -13.02
CA CYS A 113 -10.81 5.03 -12.73
C CYS A 113 -10.26 4.95 -11.30
N ASN A 114 -9.47 5.94 -10.89
CA ASN A 114 -8.92 6.04 -9.55
C ASN A 114 -10.02 6.23 -8.49
N ALA A 115 -11.05 7.04 -8.79
CA ALA A 115 -12.19 7.22 -7.91
C ALA A 115 -12.96 5.90 -7.70
N GLN A 116 -13.18 5.12 -8.77
CA GLN A 116 -13.82 3.82 -8.66
C GLN A 116 -12.98 2.83 -7.84
N ALA A 117 -11.66 2.80 -8.04
CA ALA A 117 -10.75 1.97 -7.26
C ALA A 117 -10.74 2.35 -5.77
N ILE A 118 -10.80 3.64 -5.42
CA ILE A 118 -10.95 4.11 -4.03
C ILE A 118 -12.28 3.64 -3.43
N THR A 119 -13.38 3.70 -4.18
CA THR A 119 -14.67 3.19 -3.73
C THR A 119 -14.62 1.69 -3.44
N ASP A 120 -14.01 0.90 -4.33
CA ASP A 120 -13.78 -0.53 -4.12
C ASP A 120 -12.93 -0.81 -2.87
N ILE A 121 -11.84 -0.06 -2.68
CA ILE A 121 -10.98 -0.16 -1.49
C ILE A 121 -11.77 0.16 -0.23
N ASN A 122 -12.62 1.19 -0.23
CA ASN A 122 -13.46 1.51 0.92
C ASN A 122 -14.46 0.40 1.23
N ASN A 123 -15.08 -0.21 0.21
CA ASN A 123 -15.97 -1.35 0.40
C ASN A 123 -15.24 -2.55 1.04
N LEU A 124 -14.03 -2.86 0.55
CA LEU A 124 -13.19 -3.90 1.13
C LEU A 124 -12.76 -3.59 2.58
N LEU A 125 -12.56 -2.31 2.93
CA LEU A 125 -12.30 -1.89 4.31
C LEU A 125 -13.55 -2.04 5.18
N LEU A 126 -14.72 -1.67 4.68
CA LEU A 126 -16.00 -1.83 5.37
C LEU A 126 -16.30 -3.29 5.69
N ASP A 127 -15.99 -4.21 4.77
CA ASP A 127 -16.08 -5.66 4.99
C ASP A 127 -15.22 -6.15 6.17
N GLN A 128 -14.18 -5.40 6.52
CA GLN A 128 -13.29 -5.66 7.66
C GLN A 128 -13.59 -4.77 8.88
N ASN A 129 -14.78 -4.14 8.92
CA ASN A 129 -15.20 -3.19 9.98
C ASN A 129 -14.28 -1.97 10.11
N SER A 130 -13.64 -1.55 9.01
CA SER A 130 -12.81 -0.37 8.89
C SER A 130 -13.42 0.61 7.87
N SER A 131 -12.75 1.72 7.58
CA SER A 131 -13.14 2.65 6.52
C SER A 131 -11.95 3.55 6.14
N LEU A 132 -12.07 4.27 5.01
CA LEU A 132 -11.07 5.28 4.61
C LEU A 132 -10.82 6.35 5.67
N SER A 133 -11.79 6.64 6.55
CA SER A 133 -11.63 7.63 7.62
C SER A 133 -10.50 7.31 8.62
N GLN A 134 -10.09 6.04 8.70
CA GLN A 134 -8.95 5.61 9.54
C GLN A 134 -7.59 5.93 8.89
N PHE A 135 -7.58 6.29 7.61
CA PHE A 135 -6.38 6.52 6.80
C PHE A 135 -6.40 7.94 6.20
N PRO A 136 -6.15 8.99 6.98
CA PRO A 136 -6.33 10.38 6.55
C PRO A 136 -5.38 10.83 5.43
N THR A 137 -4.33 10.07 5.14
CA THR A 137 -3.43 10.34 4.01
C THR A 137 -3.94 9.80 2.68
N LEU A 138 -4.93 8.88 2.70
CA LEU A 138 -5.59 8.42 1.48
C LEU A 138 -6.57 9.48 0.94
N PRO A 139 -6.88 9.43 -0.36
CA PRO A 139 -7.96 10.24 -0.91
C PRO A 139 -9.28 9.96 -0.15
N PRO A 140 -10.10 10.99 0.08
CA PRO A 140 -11.43 10.79 0.66
C PRO A 140 -12.31 9.98 -0.29
N LEU A 141 -13.44 9.47 0.23
CA LEU A 141 -14.43 8.80 -0.60
C LEU A 141 -14.90 9.76 -1.71
N PRO A 142 -14.76 9.39 -2.99
CA PRO A 142 -15.08 10.28 -4.10
C PRO A 142 -16.59 10.33 -4.36
N ASP A 143 -17.06 11.47 -4.83
CA ASP A 143 -18.42 11.60 -5.35
C ASP A 143 -18.46 11.11 -6.80
N LEU A 144 -18.90 9.86 -7.00
CA LEU A 144 -19.02 9.28 -8.34
C LEU A 144 -20.11 9.98 -9.19
N SER A 145 -21.03 10.75 -8.62
CA SER A 145 -22.02 11.48 -9.42
C SER A 145 -21.44 12.73 -10.09
N SER A 146 -20.27 13.18 -9.66
CA SER A 146 -19.58 14.36 -10.20
C SER A 146 -18.92 14.15 -11.56
N PHE A 147 -18.83 12.90 -12.03
CA PHE A 147 -18.22 12.57 -13.32
C PHE A 147 -19.27 12.55 -14.43
N GLU A 148 -18.92 13.06 -15.60
CA GLU A 148 -19.83 13.22 -16.74
C GLU A 148 -20.28 11.89 -17.37
N SER A 149 -19.48 10.82 -17.19
CA SER A 149 -19.76 9.50 -17.75
C SER A 149 -19.39 8.38 -16.79
N GLU A 150 -20.10 7.26 -16.93
CA GLU A 150 -19.78 6.02 -16.25
C GLU A 150 -18.61 5.30 -16.94
N ILE A 151 -17.97 4.38 -16.21
CA ILE A 151 -16.91 3.55 -16.78
C ILE A 151 -17.56 2.58 -17.77
N PRO A 152 -17.06 2.47 -19.01
CA PRO A 152 -17.60 1.54 -20.00
C PRO A 152 -17.70 0.11 -19.45
N GLU A 153 -18.75 -0.59 -19.81
CA GLU A 153 -18.85 -2.02 -19.50
C GLU A 153 -17.79 -2.80 -20.28
N HIS A 154 -17.42 -3.96 -19.74
CA HIS A 154 -16.57 -4.87 -20.48
C HIS A 154 -17.33 -5.29 -21.75
N PRO A 155 -16.74 -5.19 -22.96
CA PRO A 155 -17.39 -5.64 -24.16
C PRO A 155 -17.80 -7.10 -23.98
N GLN A 156 -19.09 -7.37 -24.18
CA GLN A 156 -19.61 -8.73 -24.20
C GLN A 156 -18.88 -9.47 -25.32
N GLN A 157 -18.18 -10.55 -24.99
CA GLN A 157 -17.60 -11.42 -26.02
C GLN A 157 -18.77 -11.94 -26.87
N VAL A 158 -18.79 -11.53 -28.14
CA VAL A 158 -19.70 -12.04 -29.18
C VAL A 158 -19.25 -13.44 -29.59
#